data_AF-H2AYR6-F1
#
_entry.id   AF-H2AYR6-F1
#
_cell.length_a   1.000
_cell.length_b   1.000
_cell.length_c   1.000
_cell.angle_alpha   90.00
_cell.angle_beta   90.00
_cell.angle_gamma   90.00
#
_symmetry.space_group_name_H-M   'P 1'
#
loop_
_entity.id
_entity.type
_entity.pdbx_description
1 polymer ?
#
loop_
_entity_poly.entity_id
_entity_poly.type
_entity_poly.pdbx_seq_one_letter_code
_entity_poly.pdbx_strand_id
1 'polypeptide(L)'
;MTKFTADKDQFSSIKIDTVVPPDNILDMLIIAGVCLPSVCYFNRDILTLTLSPLNMFIPQLGNGLLRLLNNDSVLISIIILEFAVHLTESLVFLRPRLNYYNVPSRCAIKWYFWGIIEGYSPVRRINRLASSNSSKIQ
;
A
#
# COMPACT_ATOMS: atom_id res chain seq x y z
N MET A 1 -3.43 42.46 -21.15
CA MET A 1 -2.18 41.88 -20.62
C MET A 1 -2.37 41.68 -19.13
N THR A 2 -2.93 40.54 -18.74
CA THR A 2 -3.30 40.21 -17.35
C THR A 2 -2.50 38.99 -16.92
N LYS A 3 -1.86 39.11 -15.76
CA LYS A 3 -0.84 38.21 -15.20
C LYS A 3 -1.32 36.75 -15.10
N PHE A 4 -0.75 35.87 -15.91
CA PHE A 4 -0.71 34.42 -15.65
C PHE A 4 0.53 34.10 -14.80
N THR A 5 0.48 34.41 -13.51
CA THR A 5 1.53 34.06 -12.54
C THR A 5 0.91 33.59 -11.23
N ALA A 6 0.10 32.52 -11.27
CA ALA A 6 -0.50 31.95 -10.06
C ALA A 6 -0.66 30.42 -10.09
N ASP A 7 -0.04 29.69 -11.02
CA ASP A 7 -0.25 28.23 -11.13
C ASP A 7 1.05 27.41 -11.27
N LYS A 8 2.22 28.07 -11.24
CA LYS A 8 3.51 27.36 -11.28
C LYS A 8 3.92 26.74 -9.93
N ASP A 9 3.24 27.11 -8.84
CA ASP A 9 3.58 26.67 -7.50
C ASP A 9 2.76 25.45 -7.02
N GLN A 10 1.69 25.06 -7.74
CA GLN A 10 0.88 23.89 -7.36
C GLN A 10 1.40 22.56 -7.92
N PHE A 11 2.27 22.60 -8.93
CA PHE A 11 2.78 21.42 -9.60
C PHE A 11 4.30 21.41 -9.60
N SER A 12 4.88 20.24 -9.36
CA SER A 12 6.31 20.06 -9.47
C SER A 12 6.76 20.17 -10.92
N SER A 13 7.92 20.80 -11.15
CA SER A 13 8.64 20.69 -12.43
C SER A 13 9.12 19.27 -12.71
N ILE A 14 9.13 18.40 -11.70
CA ILE A 14 9.48 16.99 -11.81
C ILE A 14 8.30 16.25 -12.44
N LYS A 15 8.59 15.58 -13.55
CA LYS A 15 7.66 14.65 -14.19
C LYS A 15 8.08 13.22 -13.89
N ILE A 16 7.14 12.42 -13.40
CA ILE A 16 7.33 10.97 -13.23
C ILE A 16 6.51 10.24 -14.29
N ASP A 17 7.20 9.55 -15.19
CA ASP A 17 6.59 8.82 -16.32
C ASP A 17 6.83 7.30 -16.26
N THR A 18 7.41 6.82 -15.16
CA THR A 18 7.67 5.40 -14.88
C THR A 18 6.95 4.97 -13.61
N VAL A 19 6.84 3.65 -13.44
CA VAL A 19 6.25 3.02 -12.25
C VAL A 19 7.30 2.10 -11.67
N VAL A 20 7.50 2.20 -10.36
CA VAL A 20 8.45 1.36 -9.64
C VAL A 20 7.66 0.29 -8.89
N PRO A 21 7.81 -1.00 -9.25
CA PRO A 21 7.21 -2.09 -8.49
C PRO A 21 7.86 -2.21 -7.09
N PRO A 22 7.33 -3.07 -6.22
CA PRO A 22 8.01 -3.49 -5.00
C PRO A 22 9.47 -3.87 -5.28
N ASP A 23 10.42 -3.22 -4.62
CA ASP A 23 11.85 -3.36 -4.94
C ASP A 23 12.73 -3.72 -3.73
N ASN A 24 12.14 -3.92 -2.56
CA ASN A 24 12.86 -4.21 -1.33
C ASN A 24 12.10 -5.25 -0.49
N ILE A 25 12.81 -5.84 0.47
CA ILE A 25 12.29 -6.90 1.34
C ILE A 25 11.06 -6.42 2.13
N LEU A 26 11.06 -5.16 2.58
CA LEU A 26 9.93 -4.61 3.32
C LEU A 26 8.65 -4.56 2.46
N ASP A 27 8.75 -4.12 1.21
CA ASP A 27 7.60 -4.09 0.30
C ASP A 27 7.07 -5.52 0.02
N MET A 28 7.96 -6.50 -0.11
CA MET A 28 7.57 -7.92 -0.25
C MET A 28 6.90 -8.47 1.00
N LEU A 29 7.39 -8.11 2.19
CA LEU A 29 6.77 -8.49 3.47
C LEU A 29 5.38 -7.86 3.64
N ILE A 30 5.20 -6.62 3.18
CA ILE A 30 3.89 -5.96 3.17
C ILE A 30 2.94 -6.74 2.27
N ILE A 31 3.34 -7.06 1.03
CA ILE A 31 2.49 -7.87 0.13
C ILE A 31 2.15 -9.23 0.75
N ALA A 32 3.12 -9.90 1.35
CA ALA A 32 2.88 -11.18 2.03
C ALA A 32 1.88 -11.01 3.19
N GLY A 33 2.01 -9.94 3.97
CA GLY A 33 1.08 -9.59 5.03
C GLY A 33 -0.33 -9.32 4.51
N VAL A 34 -0.46 -8.62 3.38
CA VAL A 34 -1.76 -8.29 2.78
C VAL A 34 -2.46 -9.49 2.19
N CYS A 35 -1.70 -10.40 1.60
CA CYS A 35 -2.24 -11.66 1.11
C CYS A 35 -2.60 -12.62 2.26
N LEU A 36 -2.07 -12.43 3.47
CA LEU A 36 -2.17 -13.39 4.55
C LEU A 36 -3.62 -13.66 4.99
N PRO A 37 -4.49 -12.67 5.22
CA PRO A 37 -5.89 -12.93 5.59
C PRO A 37 -6.63 -13.73 4.53
N SER A 38 -6.38 -13.44 3.24
CA SER A 38 -6.97 -14.18 2.12
C SER A 38 -6.48 -15.63 2.09
N VAL A 39 -5.18 -15.85 2.27
CA VAL A 39 -4.57 -17.18 2.35
C VAL A 39 -5.13 -17.97 3.54
N CYS A 40 -5.26 -17.34 4.72
CA CYS A 40 -5.87 -17.95 5.90
C CYS A 40 -7.36 -18.28 5.71
N TYR A 41 -8.08 -17.48 4.93
CA TYR A 41 -9.48 -17.75 4.60
C TYR A 41 -9.63 -19.04 3.77
N PHE A 42 -8.80 -19.21 2.74
CA PHE A 42 -8.80 -20.41 1.88
C PHE A 42 -8.14 -21.64 2.51
N ASN A 43 -7.15 -21.45 3.39
CA ASN A 43 -6.47 -22.53 4.09
C ASN A 43 -6.31 -22.22 5.58
N ARG A 44 -7.15 -22.86 6.39
CA ARG A 44 -7.22 -22.65 7.85
C ARG A 44 -6.01 -23.17 8.61
N ASP A 45 -5.26 -24.10 8.03
CA ASP A 45 -4.03 -24.59 8.66
C ASP A 45 -2.97 -23.49 8.71
N ILE A 46 -2.98 -22.57 7.72
CA ILE A 46 -2.07 -21.42 7.70
C ILE A 46 -2.40 -20.44 8.83
N LEU A 47 -3.68 -20.26 9.18
CA LEU A 47 -4.05 -19.45 10.34
C LEU A 47 -3.49 -20.06 11.64
N THR A 48 -3.57 -21.38 11.78
CA THR A 48 -3.04 -22.08 12.96
C THR A 48 -1.52 -21.99 13.00
N LEU A 49 -0.85 -22.20 11.87
CA LEU A 49 0.61 -22.12 11.75
C LEU A 49 1.13 -20.72 12.07
N THR A 50 0.48 -19.68 11.55
CA THR A 50 0.88 -18.28 11.75
C THR A 50 0.70 -17.82 13.18
N LEU A 51 -0.33 -18.33 13.88
CA LEU A 51 -0.56 -18.04 15.30
C LEU A 51 0.17 -18.99 16.24
N SER A 52 0.75 -20.09 15.76
CA SER A 52 1.43 -21.10 16.59
C SER A 52 2.54 -20.52 17.48
N PRO A 53 3.43 -19.63 16.99
CA PRO A 53 4.43 -19.01 17.84
C PRO A 53 3.77 -18.20 18.97
N LEU A 54 2.73 -17.43 18.65
CA LEU A 54 2.02 -16.63 19.64
C LEU A 54 1.31 -17.52 20.68
N ASN A 55 0.73 -18.64 20.26
CA ASN A 55 0.11 -19.60 21.16
C ASN A 55 1.13 -20.30 22.07
N MET A 56 2.36 -20.50 21.60
CA MET A 56 3.44 -21.08 22.40
C MET A 56 3.93 -20.10 23.48
N PHE A 57 4.11 -18.82 23.15
CA PHE A 57 4.61 -17.81 24.09
C PHE A 57 3.52 -17.21 25.00
N ILE A 58 2.31 -17.02 24.48
CA ILE A 58 1.18 -16.39 25.17
C ILE A 58 -0.12 -17.17 24.86
N PRO A 59 -0.35 -18.34 25.48
CA PRO A 59 -1.44 -19.25 25.11
C PRO A 59 -2.84 -18.63 25.19
N GLN A 60 -3.08 -17.76 26.17
CA GLN A 60 -4.39 -17.12 26.35
C GLN A 60 -4.73 -16.19 25.18
N LEU A 61 -3.75 -15.41 24.72
CA LEU A 61 -3.91 -14.51 23.59
C LEU A 61 -3.96 -15.29 22.27
N GLY A 62 -3.07 -16.27 22.09
CA GLY A 62 -3.01 -17.11 20.89
C GLY A 62 -4.32 -17.86 20.64
N ASN A 63 -4.84 -18.57 21.66
CA ASN A 63 -6.11 -19.28 21.54
C ASN A 63 -7.31 -18.34 21.38
N GLY A 64 -7.29 -17.17 22.04
CA GLY A 64 -8.32 -16.15 21.88
C GLY A 64 -8.41 -15.60 20.46
N LEU A 65 -7.26 -15.23 19.88
CA LEU A 65 -7.17 -14.76 18.50
C LEU A 65 -7.52 -15.86 17.50
N LEU A 66 -7.06 -17.09 17.72
CA LEU A 66 -7.41 -18.22 16.87
C LEU A 66 -8.93 -18.42 16.85
N ARG A 67 -9.60 -18.38 18.01
CA ARG A 67 -11.06 -18.49 18.09
C ARG A 67 -11.78 -17.35 17.37
N LEU A 68 -11.29 -16.12 17.48
CA LEU A 68 -11.84 -14.96 16.79
C LEU A 68 -11.68 -15.05 15.26
N LEU A 69 -10.45 -15.36 14.81
CA LEU A 69 -10.08 -15.40 13.40
C LEU A 69 -10.54 -16.68 12.70
N ASN A 70 -10.90 -17.73 13.44
CA ASN A 70 -11.52 -18.93 12.87
C ASN A 70 -13.02 -18.73 12.54
N ASN A 71 -13.47 -17.48 12.40
CA ASN A 71 -14.80 -17.12 11.95
C ASN A 71 -14.72 -16.48 10.56
N ASP A 72 -15.47 -17.04 9.60
CA ASP A 72 -15.48 -16.60 8.20
C ASP A 72 -15.88 -15.14 8.05
N SER A 73 -16.91 -14.71 8.78
CA SER A 73 -17.39 -13.32 8.71
C SER A 73 -16.34 -12.35 9.22
N VAL A 74 -15.56 -12.75 10.23
CA VAL A 74 -14.44 -11.95 10.75
C VAL A 74 -13.33 -11.84 9.70
N LEU A 75 -12.87 -12.95 9.13
CA LEU A 75 -11.81 -12.90 8.10
C LEU A 75 -12.24 -12.14 6.85
N ILE A 76 -13.45 -12.36 6.36
CA ILE A 76 -14.00 -11.61 5.22
C ILE A 76 -14.04 -10.12 5.55
N SER A 77 -14.47 -9.75 6.76
CA SER A 77 -14.49 -8.35 7.19
C SER A 77 -13.09 -7.75 7.24
N ILE A 78 -12.09 -8.49 7.72
CA ILE A 78 -10.68 -8.05 7.72
C ILE A 78 -10.19 -7.82 6.29
N ILE A 79 -10.42 -8.78 5.38
CA ILE A 79 -10.01 -8.69 3.97
C ILE A 79 -10.65 -7.46 3.31
N ILE A 80 -11.96 -7.25 3.50
CA ILE A 80 -12.66 -6.09 2.92
C ILE A 80 -12.12 -4.78 3.51
N LEU A 81 -11.95 -4.72 4.83
CA LEU A 81 -11.49 -3.52 5.51
C LEU A 81 -10.06 -3.16 5.09
N GLU A 82 -9.19 -4.14 4.93
CA GLU A 82 -7.84 -3.97 4.43
C GLU A 82 -7.80 -3.30 3.06
N PHE A 83 -8.52 -3.84 2.07
CA PHE A 83 -8.58 -3.21 0.74
C PHE A 83 -9.27 -1.85 0.76
N ALA A 84 -10.25 -1.64 1.65
CA ALA A 84 -10.88 -0.34 1.84
C ALA A 84 -9.91 0.70 2.41
N VAL A 85 -9.06 0.31 3.37
CA VAL A 85 -7.99 1.16 3.91
C VAL A 85 -6.98 1.49 2.81
N HIS A 86 -6.50 0.49 2.05
CA HIS A 86 -5.56 0.73 0.95
C HIS A 86 -6.13 1.64 -0.14
N LEU A 87 -7.42 1.48 -0.48
CA LEU A 87 -8.11 2.40 -1.38
C LEU A 87 -8.13 3.82 -0.80
N THR A 88 -8.45 3.96 0.49
CA THR A 88 -8.47 5.25 1.18
C THR A 88 -7.08 5.89 1.17
N GLU A 89 -6.03 5.15 1.52
CA GLU A 89 -4.65 5.63 1.47
C GLU A 89 -4.24 6.04 0.05
N SER A 90 -4.65 5.27 -0.95
CA SER A 90 -4.40 5.57 -2.36
C SER A 90 -5.07 6.88 -2.79
N LEU A 91 -6.29 7.14 -2.32
CA LEU A 91 -7.01 8.36 -2.66
C LEU A 91 -6.52 9.59 -1.88
N VAL A 92 -6.14 9.40 -0.61
CA VAL A 92 -5.74 10.51 0.30
C VAL A 92 -4.26 10.86 0.14
N PHE A 93 -3.39 9.88 -0.07
CA PHE A 93 -1.94 10.09 -0.06
C PHE A 93 -1.30 9.90 -1.44
N LEU A 94 -1.69 8.87 -2.19
CA LEU A 94 -1.05 8.58 -3.49
C LEU A 94 -1.57 9.51 -4.59
N ARG A 95 -2.89 9.70 -4.70
CA ARG A 95 -3.50 10.55 -5.73
C ARG A 95 -2.95 11.98 -5.74
N PRO A 96 -2.83 12.70 -4.59
CA PRO A 96 -2.25 14.04 -4.61
C PRO A 96 -0.81 14.05 -5.13
N ARG A 97 -0.01 13.03 -4.85
CA ARG A 97 1.39 12.92 -5.30
C ARG A 97 1.49 12.60 -6.79
N LEU A 98 0.63 11.72 -7.30
CA LEU A 98 0.55 11.44 -8.73
C LEU A 98 0.21 12.71 -9.52
N ASN A 99 -0.73 13.52 -9.00
CA ASN A 99 -1.08 14.81 -9.60
C ASN A 99 0.07 15.82 -9.49
N TYR A 100 0.66 15.95 -8.30
CA TYR A 100 1.75 16.89 -8.03
C TYR A 100 2.99 16.65 -8.91
N TYR A 101 3.33 15.38 -9.18
CA TYR A 101 4.45 15.00 -10.06
C TYR A 101 4.04 14.76 -11.54
N ASN A 102 2.86 15.25 -11.94
CA ASN A 102 2.36 15.20 -13.32
C ASN A 102 2.43 13.79 -13.95
N VAL A 103 2.05 12.77 -13.17
CA VAL A 103 2.14 11.37 -13.62
C VAL A 103 1.08 11.09 -14.70
N PRO A 104 1.47 10.64 -15.90
CA PRO A 104 0.51 10.32 -16.96
C PRO A 104 -0.47 9.22 -16.53
N SER A 105 -1.72 9.28 -16.98
CA SER A 105 -2.78 8.32 -16.58
C SER A 105 -2.40 6.86 -16.79
N ARG A 106 -1.69 6.54 -17.89
CA ARG A 106 -1.17 5.19 -18.20
C ARG A 106 -0.21 4.64 -17.13
N CYS A 107 0.47 5.52 -16.40
CA CYS A 107 1.37 5.17 -15.32
C CYS A 107 0.65 5.26 -13.98
N ALA A 108 -0.19 6.27 -13.78
CA ALA A 108 -0.99 6.43 -12.57
C ALA A 108 -1.87 5.20 -12.28
N ILE A 109 -2.44 4.55 -13.30
CA ILE A 109 -3.23 3.32 -13.09
C ILE A 109 -2.41 2.18 -12.46
N LYS A 110 -1.14 2.04 -12.85
CA LYS A 110 -0.23 1.05 -12.27
C LYS A 110 0.20 1.44 -10.86
N TRP A 111 0.36 2.73 -10.59
CA TRP A 111 0.58 3.23 -9.23
C TRP A 111 -0.62 2.92 -8.32
N TYR A 112 -1.85 3.11 -8.79
CA TYR A 112 -3.06 2.74 -8.04
C TYR A 112 -3.17 1.23 -7.83
N PHE A 113 -2.86 0.41 -8.83
CA PHE A 113 -2.81 -1.05 -8.67
C PHE A 113 -1.92 -1.46 -7.50
N TRP A 114 -0.70 -0.92 -7.45
CA TRP A 114 0.21 -1.12 -6.34
C TRP A 114 -0.30 -0.52 -5.03
N GLY A 115 -1.00 0.62 -5.07
CA GLY A 115 -1.65 1.22 -3.90
C GLY A 115 -2.71 0.34 -3.27
N ILE A 116 -3.48 -0.40 -4.08
CA ILE A 116 -4.46 -1.37 -3.59
C ILE A 116 -3.80 -2.62 -3.00
N ILE A 117 -2.67 -3.06 -3.56
CA ILE A 117 -1.97 -4.27 -3.11
C ILE A 117 -1.10 -4.02 -1.87
N GLU A 118 -0.52 -2.83 -1.74
CA GLU A 118 0.54 -2.56 -0.75
C GLU A 118 0.21 -1.41 0.22
N GLY A 119 -0.95 -0.78 0.07
CA GLY A 119 -1.34 0.41 0.82
C GLY A 119 -0.40 1.59 0.54
N TYR A 120 0.23 2.11 1.59
CA TYR A 120 1.07 3.32 1.54
C TYR A 120 2.43 3.16 0.83
N SER A 121 2.97 1.94 0.65
CA SER A 121 4.32 1.75 0.07
C SER A 121 4.62 2.48 -1.25
N PRO A 122 3.68 2.56 -2.23
CA PRO A 122 3.94 3.27 -3.47
C PRO A 122 4.11 4.79 -3.28
N VAL A 123 3.53 5.37 -2.23
CA VAL A 123 3.78 6.77 -1.84
C VAL A 123 5.24 6.99 -1.49
N ARG A 124 5.85 6.04 -0.77
CA ARG A 124 7.26 6.08 -0.42
C ARG A 124 8.15 6.02 -1.67
N ARG A 125 7.81 5.14 -2.61
CA ARG A 125 8.56 4.96 -3.86
C ARG A 125 8.46 6.16 -4.80
N ILE A 126 7.28 6.76 -4.95
CA ILE A 126 7.14 7.95 -5.82
C ILE A 126 7.91 9.15 -5.26
N ASN A 127 7.90 9.37 -3.94
CA ASN A 127 8.68 10.44 -3.32
C ASN A 127 10.18 10.22 -3.51
N ARG A 128 10.66 8.98 -3.34
CA ARG A 128 12.08 8.63 -3.59
C ARG A 128 12.46 8.89 -5.05
N LEU A 129 11.62 8.49 -5.99
CA LEU A 129 11.86 8.74 -7.43
C LEU A 129 11.90 10.24 -7.74
N ALA A 130 11.00 11.03 -7.13
CA ALA A 130 11.01 12.47 -7.27
C ALA A 130 12.33 13.07 -6.75
N SER A 131 12.77 12.69 -5.54
CA SER A 131 14.04 13.15 -4.97
C SER A 131 15.25 12.81 -5.85
N SER A 132 15.30 11.60 -6.40
CA SER A 132 16.38 11.18 -7.31
C SER A 132 16.36 11.91 -8.66
N ASN A 133 15.20 12.39 -9.11
CA ASN A 133 15.10 13.18 -10.34
C ASN A 133 15.50 14.65 -10.08
N SER A 134 15.14 15.22 -8.93
CA SER A 134 15.58 16.56 -8.54
C SER A 134 17.10 16.68 -8.49
N SER A 135 17.80 15.67 -7.93
CA SER A 135 19.25 15.69 -7.82
C SER A 135 20.00 15.58 -9.15
N LYS A 136 19.32 15.20 -10.23
CA LYS A 136 19.91 15.13 -11.58
C LYS A 136 19.77 16.44 -12.37
N ILE A 137 18.93 17.36 -11.88
CA ILE A 137 18.64 18.64 -12.55
C ILE A 137 19.48 19.79 -11.95
N GLN A 138 20.04 19.59 -10.75
CA GLN A 138 21.04 20.48 -10.13
C GLN A 138 22.43 20.19 -10.66
#